data_AF-A0A101XGZ7-F1
#
_entry.id   AF-A0A101XGZ7-F1
#
_cell.length_a   1.000
_cell.length_b   1.000
_cell.length_c   1.000
_cell.angle_alpha   90.00
_cell.angle_beta   90.00
_cell.angle_gamma   90.00
#
_symmetry.space_group_name_H-M   'P 1'
#
loop_
_entity.id
_entity.type
_entity.pdbx_description
1 polymer ?
#
loop_
_entity_poly.entity_id
_entity_poly.type
_entity_poly.pdbx_seq_one_letter_code
_entity_poly.pdbx_strand_id
1 'polypeptide(L)'
;VIEKVELDEREEGAVAQVAVRGSPHQLIAPRIIAYEVAVEYIYDVCASCRELLSRREVALVQIRSTPRSLDDLTKKKILNIIEQEIFKLKDKKIGFISNIKQLKSGFDIYTTSANLARHLAYSVHSQLPSHIIETAKVAGIKDGRKIYHMTYSVRVITYKSGDLIKTKEGEMMVISINNKFINVQDINSKKYKQLTISELLNNNPILIEQ
;
A
#
# COMPACT_ATOMS: atom_id res chain seq x y z
N VAL A 1 -26.01 39.99 17.14
CA VAL A 1 -24.69 39.54 17.65
C VAL A 1 -24.94 38.53 18.75
N ILE A 2 -24.27 37.38 18.71
CA ILE A 2 -24.35 36.39 19.80
C ILE A 2 -23.58 36.97 20.99
N GLU A 3 -24.26 37.17 22.12
CA GLU A 3 -23.64 37.67 23.35
C GLU A 3 -23.20 36.53 24.27
N LYS A 4 -23.98 35.45 24.31
CA LYS A 4 -23.69 34.30 25.18
C LYS A 4 -24.20 33.02 24.54
N VAL A 5 -23.44 31.94 24.71
CA VAL A 5 -23.87 30.57 24.42
C VAL A 5 -23.55 29.73 25.64
N GLU A 6 -24.54 29.06 26.17
CA GLU A 6 -24.38 28.02 27.19
C GLU A 6 -24.79 26.69 26.59
N LEU A 7 -23.93 25.68 26.71
CA LEU A 7 -24.13 24.35 26.16
C LEU A 7 -24.35 23.36 27.31
N ASP A 8 -25.45 22.64 27.25
CA ASP A 8 -25.76 21.48 28.09
C ASP A 8 -25.59 20.22 27.23
N GLU A 9 -24.44 19.57 27.35
CA GLU A 9 -24.14 18.32 26.65
C GLU A 9 -24.83 17.13 27.33
N ARG A 10 -25.44 16.27 26.50
CA ARG A 10 -26.14 15.05 26.90
C ARG A 10 -25.61 13.89 26.07
N GLU A 11 -25.93 12.66 26.47
CA GLU A 11 -25.43 11.48 25.74
C GLU A 11 -25.90 11.41 24.28
N GLU A 12 -27.12 11.87 23.98
CA GLU A 12 -27.73 11.79 22.65
C GLU A 12 -27.78 13.13 21.90
N GLY A 13 -27.13 14.17 22.43
CA GLY A 13 -27.19 15.50 21.84
C GLY A 13 -26.69 16.61 22.75
N ALA A 14 -26.96 17.86 22.37
CA ALA A 14 -26.70 19.02 23.20
C ALA A 14 -27.82 20.04 23.07
N VAL A 15 -28.15 20.72 24.17
CA VAL A 15 -29.05 21.86 24.15
C VAL A 15 -28.23 23.13 24.34
N ALA A 16 -28.30 24.04 23.37
CA ALA A 16 -27.63 25.32 23.40
C ALA A 16 -28.62 26.43 23.77
N GLN A 17 -28.37 27.14 24.86
CA GLN A 17 -29.03 28.41 25.14
C GLN A 17 -28.22 29.55 24.53
N VAL A 18 -28.77 30.18 23.50
CA VAL A 18 -28.12 31.23 22.72
C VAL A 18 -28.77 32.57 23.01
N ALA A 19 -28.05 33.46 23.68
CA ALA A 19 -28.47 34.84 23.88
C ALA A 19 -27.98 35.70 22.71
N VAL A 20 -28.92 36.26 21.95
CA VAL A 20 -28.66 37.12 20.81
C VAL A 20 -29.07 38.55 21.14
N ARG A 21 -28.11 39.46 21.07
CA ARG A 21 -28.37 40.90 21.10
C ARG A 21 -28.60 41.44 19.71
N GLY A 22 -29.73 42.07 19.50
CA GLY A 22 -30.07 42.66 18.20
C GLY A 22 -31.07 43.78 18.33
N SER A 23 -31.05 44.68 17.34
CA SER A 23 -32.12 45.66 17.17
C SER A 23 -32.78 45.47 15.81
N PRO A 24 -34.12 45.45 15.73
CA PRO A 24 -34.83 45.34 14.46
C PRO A 24 -34.70 46.61 13.58
N HIS A 25 -34.32 47.75 14.15
CA HIS A 25 -34.10 49.00 13.41
C HIS A 25 -33.06 49.88 14.13
N GLN A 26 -32.28 50.68 13.39
CA GLN A 26 -31.20 51.49 13.98
C GLN A 26 -31.67 52.46 15.08
N LEU A 27 -32.93 52.87 15.05
CA LEU A 27 -33.56 53.77 16.02
C LEU A 27 -34.15 53.06 17.26
N ILE A 28 -34.16 51.72 17.29
CA ILE A 28 -34.69 50.94 18.40
C ILE A 28 -33.50 50.46 19.24
N ALA A 29 -33.62 50.56 20.57
CA ALA A 29 -32.57 50.06 21.46
C ALA A 29 -32.36 48.55 21.26
N PRO A 30 -31.11 48.06 21.21
CA PRO A 30 -30.85 46.63 21.10
C PRO A 30 -31.43 45.86 22.29
N ARG A 31 -32.07 44.73 22.01
CA ARG A 31 -32.60 43.79 23.00
C ARG A 31 -31.85 42.48 22.96
N ILE A 32 -31.81 41.79 24.09
CA ILE A 32 -31.25 40.45 24.23
C ILE A 32 -32.41 39.46 24.23
N ILE A 33 -32.35 38.47 23.34
CA ILE A 33 -33.34 37.39 23.26
C ILE A 33 -32.59 36.07 23.41
N ALA A 34 -33.06 35.22 24.31
CA ALA A 34 -32.55 33.86 24.48
C ALA A 34 -33.34 32.91 23.57
N TYR A 35 -32.63 32.06 22.84
CA TYR A 35 -33.18 30.97 22.06
C TYR A 35 -32.64 29.65 22.59
N GLU A 36 -33.50 28.64 22.65
CA GLU A 36 -33.09 27.27 22.93
C GLU A 36 -32.96 26.52 21.60
N VAL A 37 -31.78 25.94 21.35
CA VAL A 37 -31.48 25.18 20.15
C VAL A 37 -31.04 23.78 20.57
N ALA A 38 -31.85 22.78 20.27
CA ALA A 38 -31.49 21.39 20.47
C ALA A 38 -30.73 20.85 19.25
N VAL A 39 -29.65 20.12 19.51
CA VAL A 39 -28.81 19.42 18.53
C VAL A 39 -28.82 17.95 18.90
N GLU A 40 -29.14 17.08 17.94
CA GLU A 40 -29.12 15.63 18.11
C GLU A 40 -27.79 15.06 17.61
N TYR A 41 -27.23 14.08 18.34
CA TYR A 41 -26.04 13.35 17.90
C TYR A 41 -26.43 12.10 17.12
N ILE A 42 -26.10 12.10 15.82
CA ILE A 42 -26.24 10.92 14.96
C ILE A 42 -24.88 10.26 14.82
N TYR A 43 -24.72 9.10 15.44
CA TYR A 43 -23.49 8.31 15.34
C TYR A 43 -23.47 7.50 14.04
N ASP A 44 -22.38 7.62 13.29
CA ASP A 44 -22.13 6.85 12.08
C ASP A 44 -20.64 6.43 12.02
N VAL A 45 -20.36 5.41 11.22
CA VAL A 45 -19.01 4.94 10.94
C VAL A 45 -18.27 6.01 10.12
N CYS A 46 -17.13 6.47 10.62
CA CYS A 46 -16.33 7.44 9.89
C CYS A 46 -15.89 6.89 8.51
N ALA A 47 -15.64 7.78 7.55
CA ALA A 47 -15.32 7.39 6.17
C ALA A 47 -14.15 6.40 6.07
N SER A 48 -13.12 6.55 6.90
CA SER A 48 -11.96 5.64 6.94
C SER A 48 -12.32 4.24 7.45
N CYS A 49 -13.14 4.15 8.50
CA CYS A 49 -13.61 2.84 9.00
C CYS A 49 -14.54 2.18 7.98
N ARG A 50 -15.38 2.95 7.30
CA ARG A 50 -16.25 2.43 6.22
C ARG A 50 -15.43 1.89 5.06
N GLU A 51 -14.35 2.57 4.68
CA GLU A 51 -13.42 2.10 3.65
C GLU A 51 -12.75 0.79 4.05
N LEU A 52 -12.21 0.70 5.27
CA LEU A 52 -11.61 -0.52 5.82
C LEU A 52 -12.61 -1.69 5.79
N LEU A 53 -13.85 -1.46 6.24
CA LEU A 53 -14.90 -2.47 6.29
C LEU A 53 -15.45 -2.85 4.91
N SER A 54 -15.31 -1.98 3.90
CA SER A 54 -15.83 -2.22 2.56
C SER A 54 -15.18 -3.41 1.85
N ARG A 55 -14.00 -3.84 2.29
CA ARG A 55 -13.14 -4.84 1.63
C ARG A 55 -12.93 -4.56 0.14
N ARG A 56 -13.04 -3.30 -0.29
CA ARG A 56 -12.81 -2.91 -1.68
C ARG A 56 -11.35 -3.16 -2.04
N GLU A 57 -11.14 -3.95 -3.09
CA GLU A 57 -9.80 -4.21 -3.62
C GLU A 57 -9.58 -3.30 -4.83
N VAL A 58 -8.78 -2.25 -4.65
CA VAL A 58 -8.41 -1.32 -5.73
C VAL A 58 -7.05 -1.69 -6.30
N ALA A 59 -6.18 -2.30 -5.50
CA ALA A 59 -4.89 -2.76 -5.96
C ALA A 59 -4.40 -4.01 -5.24
N LEU A 60 -3.55 -4.75 -5.93
CA LEU A 60 -2.95 -6.01 -5.50
C LEU A 60 -1.42 -5.92 -5.58
N VAL A 61 -0.74 -6.30 -4.51
CA VAL A 61 0.71 -6.57 -4.53
C VAL A 61 0.92 -8.09 -4.54
N GLN A 62 1.58 -8.59 -5.57
CA GLN A 62 1.89 -10.01 -5.72
C GLN A 62 3.39 -10.21 -5.52
N ILE A 63 3.78 -10.79 -4.39
CA ILE A 63 5.18 -11.13 -4.14
C ILE A 63 5.36 -12.60 -4.50
N ARG A 64 6.30 -12.89 -5.40
CA ARG A 64 6.64 -14.23 -5.87
C ARG A 64 8.16 -14.40 -5.88
N SER A 65 8.63 -15.64 -5.85
CA SER A 65 10.07 -15.94 -5.94
C SER A 65 10.44 -16.79 -7.15
N THR A 66 11.71 -16.72 -7.55
CA THR A 66 12.32 -17.56 -8.58
C THR A 66 13.84 -17.66 -8.36
N PRO A 67 14.49 -18.80 -8.62
CA PRO A 67 13.91 -20.06 -9.07
C PRO A 67 13.35 -20.91 -7.91
N ARG A 68 13.83 -20.67 -6.68
CA ARG A 68 13.40 -21.41 -5.48
C ARG A 68 12.23 -20.70 -4.81
N SER A 69 11.51 -21.44 -3.96
CA SER A 69 10.52 -20.85 -3.07
C SER A 69 11.18 -19.93 -2.05
N LEU A 70 10.43 -18.96 -1.54
CA LEU A 70 10.87 -18.15 -0.39
C LEU A 70 11.03 -19.07 0.83
N ASP A 71 12.18 -18.97 1.48
CA ASP A 71 12.38 -19.59 2.79
C ASP A 71 11.58 -18.84 3.87
N ASP A 72 11.41 -19.48 5.02
CA ASP A 72 10.57 -18.92 6.08
C ASP A 72 11.17 -17.65 6.68
N LEU A 73 12.50 -17.51 6.65
CA LEU A 73 13.18 -16.30 7.07
C LEU A 73 12.85 -15.12 6.14
N THR A 74 12.93 -15.31 4.82
CA THR A 74 12.58 -14.25 3.86
C THR A 74 11.09 -13.93 3.91
N LYS A 75 10.22 -14.93 4.09
CA LYS A 75 8.78 -14.70 4.30
C LYS A 75 8.52 -13.81 5.53
N LYS A 76 9.15 -14.13 6.67
CA LYS A 76 9.05 -13.30 7.89
C LYS A 76 9.58 -11.89 7.66
N LYS A 77 10.71 -11.76 6.94
CA LYS A 77 11.28 -10.44 6.60
C LYS A 77 10.32 -9.61 5.76
N ILE A 78 9.67 -10.19 4.75
CA ILE A 78 8.67 -9.51 3.92
C ILE A 78 7.49 -9.01 4.78
N LEU A 79 6.94 -9.87 5.64
CA LEU A 79 5.84 -9.50 6.52
C LEU A 79 6.22 -8.37 7.48
N ASN A 80 7.42 -8.43 8.07
CA ASN A 80 7.92 -7.36 8.93
C ASN A 80 8.10 -6.03 8.17
N ILE A 81 8.60 -6.06 6.93
CA ILE A 81 8.68 -4.84 6.10
C ILE A 81 7.29 -4.24 5.93
N ILE A 82 6.29 -5.06 5.58
CA ILE A 82 4.91 -4.61 5.38
C ILE A 82 4.34 -4.00 6.66
N GLU A 83 4.48 -4.68 7.79
CA GLU A 83 3.99 -4.23 9.10
C GLU A 83 4.60 -2.88 9.52
N GLN A 84 5.93 -2.75 9.38
CA GLN A 84 6.64 -1.50 9.68
C GLN A 84 6.19 -0.34 8.78
N GLU A 85 5.99 -0.59 7.49
CA GLU A 85 5.53 0.45 6.57
C GLU A 85 4.08 0.86 6.85
N ILE A 86 3.18 -0.06 7.19
CA ILE A 86 1.82 0.28 7.62
C ILE A 86 1.86 1.13 8.89
N PHE A 87 2.67 0.75 9.87
CA PHE A 87 2.79 1.50 11.13
C PHE A 87 3.26 2.94 10.90
N LYS A 88 4.24 3.15 10.02
CA LYS A 88 4.70 4.50 9.62
C LYS A 88 3.63 5.33 8.91
N LEU A 89 2.67 4.69 8.27
CA LEU A 89 1.65 5.32 7.44
C LEU A 89 0.30 5.51 8.14
N LYS A 90 0.16 5.05 9.38
CA LYS A 90 -1.11 5.08 10.13
C LYS A 90 -1.79 6.46 10.16
N ASP A 91 -1.01 7.52 10.28
CA ASP A 91 -1.52 8.90 10.39
C ASP A 91 -1.80 9.55 9.03
N LYS A 92 -1.22 8.99 7.95
CA LYS A 92 -1.32 9.57 6.59
C LYS A 92 -2.56 9.12 5.82
N LYS A 93 -3.32 8.15 6.35
CA LYS A 93 -4.57 7.63 5.75
C LYS A 93 -4.47 7.33 4.24
N ILE A 94 -3.36 6.74 3.79
CA ILE A 94 -3.11 6.51 2.35
C ILE A 94 -3.84 5.27 1.78
N GLY A 95 -4.60 4.56 2.62
CA GLY A 95 -5.36 3.35 2.32
C GLY A 95 -5.16 2.27 3.38
N PHE A 96 -5.84 1.13 3.20
CA PHE A 96 -5.77 -0.02 4.10
C PHE A 96 -5.43 -1.30 3.34
N ILE A 97 -4.83 -2.27 4.04
CA ILE A 97 -4.75 -3.65 3.58
C ILE A 97 -6.08 -4.32 3.92
N SER A 98 -6.81 -4.76 2.90
CA SER A 98 -8.09 -5.47 3.07
C SER A 98 -7.88 -6.95 3.37
N ASN A 99 -6.82 -7.56 2.81
CA ASN A 99 -6.52 -8.97 2.99
C ASN A 99 -5.05 -9.28 2.66
N ILE A 100 -4.46 -10.27 3.35
CA ILE A 100 -3.16 -10.87 3.01
C ILE A 100 -3.38 -12.38 2.86
N LYS A 101 -3.14 -12.90 1.64
CA LYS A 101 -3.15 -14.33 1.36
C LYS A 101 -1.73 -14.85 1.26
N GLN A 102 -1.37 -15.80 2.11
CA GLN A 102 -0.09 -16.49 2.05
C GLN A 102 -0.18 -17.69 1.10
N LEU A 103 0.78 -17.80 0.20
CA LEU A 103 0.91 -18.87 -0.79
C LEU A 103 2.25 -19.58 -0.61
N LYS A 104 2.37 -20.81 -1.09
CA LYS A 104 3.68 -21.51 -1.11
C LYS A 104 4.74 -20.72 -1.87
N SER A 105 4.34 -20.03 -2.93
CA SER A 105 5.19 -19.23 -3.82
C SER A 105 5.37 -17.77 -3.39
N GLY A 106 4.71 -17.31 -2.33
CA GLY A 106 4.82 -15.94 -1.81
C GLY A 106 3.55 -15.38 -1.20
N PHE A 107 3.17 -14.15 -1.55
CA PHE A 107 2.07 -13.42 -0.91
C PHE A 107 1.22 -12.65 -1.92
N ASP A 108 -0.08 -12.59 -1.68
CA ASP A 108 -1.01 -11.67 -2.34
C ASP A 108 -1.59 -10.72 -1.29
N ILE A 109 -1.33 -9.43 -1.48
CA ILE A 109 -1.71 -8.37 -0.55
C ILE A 109 -2.70 -7.45 -1.25
N TYR A 110 -3.93 -7.47 -0.78
CA TYR A 110 -5.03 -6.69 -1.33
C TYR A 110 -5.16 -5.39 -0.56
N THR A 111 -5.36 -4.30 -1.28
CA THR A 111 -5.38 -2.95 -0.71
C THR A 111 -6.55 -2.14 -1.25
N THR A 112 -7.05 -1.22 -0.43
CA THR A 112 -8.10 -0.26 -0.80
C THR A 112 -7.57 0.90 -1.65
N SER A 113 -6.24 1.00 -1.81
CA SER A 113 -5.57 2.12 -2.48
C SER A 113 -4.36 1.68 -3.29
N ALA A 114 -4.29 2.13 -4.55
CA ALA A 114 -3.13 1.90 -5.42
C ALA A 114 -1.85 2.54 -4.89
N ASN A 115 -1.95 3.68 -4.19
CA ASN A 115 -0.77 4.35 -3.61
C ASN A 115 -0.15 3.52 -2.50
N LEU A 116 -0.98 2.93 -1.63
CA LEU A 116 -0.51 2.01 -0.60
C LEU A 116 0.14 0.77 -1.22
N ALA A 117 -0.51 0.14 -2.21
CA ALA A 117 0.06 -1.01 -2.91
C ALA A 117 1.41 -0.71 -3.55
N ARG A 118 1.53 0.42 -4.25
CA ARG A 118 2.80 0.90 -4.84
C ARG A 118 3.86 1.04 -3.75
N HIS A 119 3.54 1.74 -2.66
CA HIS A 119 4.48 1.98 -1.56
C HIS A 119 5.00 0.67 -0.97
N LEU A 120 4.12 -0.28 -0.67
CA LEU A 120 4.49 -1.59 -0.12
C LEU A 120 5.36 -2.39 -1.10
N ALA A 121 5.00 -2.44 -2.38
CA ALA A 121 5.76 -3.15 -3.40
C ALA A 121 7.20 -2.63 -3.52
N TYR A 122 7.37 -1.30 -3.60
CA TYR A 122 8.68 -0.67 -3.68
C TYR A 122 9.48 -0.77 -2.38
N SER A 123 8.81 -0.78 -1.23
CA SER A 123 9.46 -0.99 0.07
C SER A 123 10.08 -2.38 0.15
N VAL A 124 9.36 -3.42 -0.29
CA VAL A 124 9.91 -4.79 -0.40
C VAL A 124 11.06 -4.82 -1.40
N HIS A 125 10.90 -4.21 -2.58
CA HIS A 125 11.92 -4.21 -3.62
C HIS A 125 13.21 -3.49 -3.21
N SER A 126 13.13 -2.43 -2.42
CA SER A 126 14.30 -1.71 -1.92
C SER A 126 15.18 -2.55 -0.98
N GLN A 127 14.61 -3.58 -0.35
CA GLN A 127 15.26 -4.38 0.70
C GLN A 127 15.58 -5.81 0.27
N LEU A 128 15.08 -6.26 -0.87
CA LEU A 128 15.27 -7.60 -1.39
C LEU A 128 15.65 -7.58 -2.88
N PRO A 129 16.56 -8.46 -3.31
CA PRO A 129 16.93 -8.58 -4.71
C PRO A 129 15.72 -9.03 -5.51
N SER A 130 15.13 -8.11 -6.25
CA SER A 130 13.86 -8.35 -6.94
C SER A 130 13.65 -7.46 -8.15
N HIS A 131 12.59 -7.74 -8.89
CA HIS A 131 12.11 -6.92 -10.00
C HIS A 131 10.61 -6.63 -9.85
N ILE A 132 10.18 -5.42 -10.19
CA ILE A 132 8.77 -5.01 -10.13
C ILE A 132 8.22 -4.88 -11.54
N ILE A 133 7.02 -5.42 -11.76
CA ILE A 133 6.18 -5.17 -12.94
C ILE A 133 4.86 -4.57 -12.47
N GLU A 134 4.47 -3.45 -13.08
CA GLU A 134 3.20 -2.78 -12.80
C GLU A 134 2.23 -3.01 -13.96
N THR A 135 0.99 -3.38 -13.65
CA THR A 135 -0.08 -3.51 -14.66
C THR A 135 -1.37 -2.86 -14.16
N ALA A 136 -2.17 -2.38 -15.11
CA ALA A 136 -3.45 -1.73 -14.83
C ALA A 136 -4.57 -2.39 -15.64
N LYS A 137 -5.66 -2.78 -15.00
CA LYS A 137 -6.88 -3.25 -15.66
C LYS A 137 -8.01 -2.27 -15.38
N VAL A 138 -8.81 -1.94 -16.39
CA VAL A 138 -10.01 -1.11 -16.17
C VAL A 138 -11.01 -1.91 -15.34
N ALA A 139 -11.37 -1.39 -14.17
CA ALA A 139 -12.34 -1.96 -13.25
C ALA A 139 -13.76 -1.41 -13.49
N GLY A 140 -13.87 -0.21 -14.03
CA GLY A 140 -15.16 0.42 -14.35
C GLY A 140 -15.01 1.86 -14.82
N ILE A 141 -16.13 2.56 -14.93
CA ILE A 141 -16.20 3.97 -15.28
C ILE A 141 -17.02 4.68 -14.21
N LYS A 142 -16.51 5.79 -13.69
CA LYS A 142 -17.21 6.67 -12.77
C LYS A 142 -17.05 8.12 -13.24
N ASP A 143 -18.15 8.83 -13.37
CA ASP A 143 -18.17 10.24 -13.82
C ASP A 143 -17.41 10.44 -15.15
N GLY A 144 -17.57 9.49 -16.08
CA GLY A 144 -16.88 9.49 -17.38
C GLY A 144 -15.39 9.14 -17.34
N ARG A 145 -14.81 8.88 -16.16
CA ARG A 145 -13.39 8.51 -16.00
C ARG A 145 -13.23 7.02 -15.72
N LYS A 146 -12.24 6.39 -16.35
CA LYS A 146 -11.89 4.99 -16.09
C LYS A 146 -11.30 4.85 -14.69
N ILE A 147 -11.83 3.90 -13.93
CA ILE A 147 -11.25 3.44 -12.67
C ILE A 147 -10.41 2.20 -12.98
N TYR A 148 -9.21 2.14 -12.42
CA TYR A 148 -8.28 1.04 -12.65
C TYR A 148 -8.10 0.20 -11.40
N HIS A 149 -7.98 -1.11 -11.60
CA HIS A 149 -7.42 -2.06 -10.65
C HIS A 149 -5.93 -2.23 -10.96
N MET A 150 -5.07 -1.84 -10.02
CA MET A 150 -3.61 -1.88 -10.20
C MET A 150 -3.02 -3.18 -9.66
N THR A 151 -2.07 -3.78 -10.36
CA THR A 151 -1.31 -4.94 -9.87
C THR A 151 0.19 -4.64 -9.88
N TYR A 152 0.85 -4.85 -8.74
CA TYR A 152 2.29 -4.71 -8.56
C TYR A 152 2.90 -6.09 -8.32
N SER A 153 3.53 -6.65 -9.34
CA SER A 153 4.17 -7.97 -9.26
C SER A 153 5.64 -7.81 -8.87
N VAL A 154 6.00 -8.22 -7.67
CA VAL A 154 7.37 -8.24 -7.14
C VAL A 154 7.92 -9.65 -7.28
N ARG A 155 8.88 -9.85 -8.19
CA ARG A 155 9.61 -11.11 -8.36
C ARG A 155 10.93 -11.05 -7.62
N VAL A 156 11.01 -11.70 -6.47
CA VAL A 156 12.22 -11.85 -5.66
C VAL A 156 13.09 -12.95 -6.25
N ILE A 157 14.37 -12.66 -6.49
CA ILE A 157 15.31 -13.69 -6.92
C ILE A 157 15.91 -14.40 -5.71
N THR A 158 16.04 -15.73 -5.81
CA THR A 158 16.53 -16.61 -4.75
C THR A 158 17.76 -17.41 -5.20
N TYR A 159 18.51 -16.85 -6.14
CA TYR A 159 19.83 -17.37 -6.49
C TYR A 159 20.78 -17.24 -5.30
N LYS A 160 21.81 -18.07 -5.27
CA LYS A 160 22.91 -18.04 -4.29
C LYS A 160 24.23 -18.00 -5.04
N SER A 161 25.28 -17.51 -4.37
CA SER A 161 26.64 -17.63 -4.90
C SER A 161 26.97 -19.11 -5.14
N GLY A 162 27.56 -19.42 -6.28
CA GLY A 162 27.85 -20.77 -6.75
C GLY A 162 26.74 -21.41 -7.61
N ASP A 163 25.53 -20.84 -7.67
CA ASP A 163 24.46 -21.39 -8.51
C ASP A 163 24.87 -21.36 -9.99
N LEU A 164 24.64 -22.47 -10.71
CA LEU A 164 24.79 -22.52 -12.16
C LEU A 164 23.45 -22.23 -12.83
N ILE A 165 23.45 -21.30 -13.76
CA ILE A 165 22.26 -20.84 -14.50
C ILE A 165 22.49 -20.98 -16.00
N LYS A 166 21.47 -21.49 -16.70
CA LYS A 166 21.42 -21.49 -18.16
C LYS A 166 20.56 -20.33 -18.62
N THR A 167 21.10 -19.52 -19.51
CA THR A 167 20.37 -18.42 -20.16
C THR A 167 20.43 -18.57 -21.67
N LYS A 168 19.75 -17.68 -22.39
CA LYS A 168 19.86 -17.59 -23.86
C LYS A 168 21.29 -17.31 -24.35
N GLU A 169 22.12 -16.66 -23.52
CA GLU A 169 23.49 -16.28 -23.87
C GLU A 169 24.52 -17.38 -23.60
N GLY A 170 24.16 -18.39 -22.80
CA GLY A 170 25.06 -19.45 -22.36
C GLY A 170 24.86 -19.83 -20.90
N GLU A 171 25.75 -20.70 -20.42
CA GLU A 171 25.78 -21.16 -19.03
C GLU A 171 26.70 -20.27 -18.20
N MET A 172 26.19 -19.80 -17.08
CA MET A 172 26.86 -18.86 -16.20
C MET A 172 26.80 -19.34 -14.75
N MET A 173 27.78 -18.94 -13.95
CA MET A 173 27.82 -19.16 -12.51
C MET A 173 27.52 -17.86 -11.78
N VAL A 174 26.65 -17.90 -10.80
CA VAL A 174 26.33 -16.76 -9.94
C VAL A 174 27.48 -16.53 -8.96
N ILE A 175 28.06 -15.33 -8.98
CA ILE A 175 29.18 -14.96 -8.10
C ILE A 175 28.67 -14.23 -6.87
N SER A 176 27.84 -13.21 -7.06
CA SER A 176 27.25 -12.43 -5.97
C SER A 176 25.97 -11.75 -6.39
N ILE A 177 25.13 -11.43 -5.41
CA ILE A 177 23.82 -10.81 -5.61
C ILE A 177 23.69 -9.64 -4.63
N ASN A 178 23.23 -8.50 -5.14
CA ASN A 178 22.76 -7.39 -4.32
C ASN A 178 21.31 -7.04 -4.73
N ASN A 179 20.72 -6.02 -4.10
CA ASN A 179 19.29 -5.71 -4.30
C ASN A 179 18.92 -5.34 -5.75
N LYS A 180 19.86 -4.92 -6.60
CA LYS A 180 19.61 -4.45 -7.98
C LYS A 180 20.30 -5.28 -9.05
N PHE A 181 21.44 -5.86 -8.73
CA PHE A 181 22.34 -6.50 -9.67
C PHE A 181 22.72 -7.90 -9.22
N ILE A 182 23.00 -8.74 -10.21
CA ILE A 182 23.60 -10.05 -10.06
C ILE A 182 24.88 -10.08 -10.87
N ASN A 183 25.97 -10.48 -10.23
CA ASN A 183 27.26 -10.67 -10.88
C ASN A 183 27.39 -12.14 -11.22
N VAL A 184 27.69 -12.42 -12.49
CA VAL A 184 27.79 -13.77 -13.03
C VAL A 184 29.11 -13.94 -13.78
N GLN A 185 29.57 -15.19 -13.89
CA GLN A 185 30.72 -15.56 -14.69
C GLN A 185 30.30 -16.57 -15.74
N ASP A 186 30.61 -16.30 -17.01
CA ASP A 186 30.39 -17.26 -18.09
C ASP A 186 31.33 -18.46 -17.95
N ILE A 187 30.78 -19.68 -18.02
CA ILE A 187 31.55 -20.91 -17.73
C ILE A 187 32.63 -21.17 -18.79
N ASN A 188 32.35 -20.82 -20.05
CA ASN A 188 33.21 -21.13 -21.19
C ASN A 188 34.32 -20.08 -21.35
N SER A 189 33.95 -18.81 -21.39
CA SER A 189 34.86 -17.69 -21.62
C SER A 189 35.54 -17.18 -20.34
N LYS A 190 35.06 -17.60 -19.16
CA LYS A 190 35.49 -17.12 -17.84
C LYS A 190 35.31 -15.62 -17.59
N LYS A 191 34.62 -14.92 -18.50
CA LYS A 191 34.35 -13.48 -18.38
C LYS A 191 33.29 -13.21 -17.33
N TYR A 192 33.49 -12.14 -16.55
CA TYR A 192 32.52 -11.65 -15.59
C TYR A 192 31.55 -10.67 -16.27
N LYS A 193 30.28 -10.76 -15.91
CA LYS A 193 29.21 -9.86 -16.36
C LYS A 193 28.38 -9.43 -15.16
N GLN A 194 28.06 -8.15 -15.10
CA GLN A 194 27.06 -7.63 -14.18
C GLN A 194 25.75 -7.47 -14.94
N LEU A 195 24.68 -8.02 -14.41
CA LEU A 195 23.33 -7.93 -14.97
C LEU A 195 22.42 -7.26 -13.95
N THR A 196 21.47 -6.46 -14.42
CA THR A 196 20.33 -6.09 -13.58
C THR A 196 19.45 -7.32 -13.35
N ILE A 197 18.69 -7.34 -12.26
CA ILE A 197 17.74 -8.44 -12.00
C ILE A 197 16.69 -8.52 -13.12
N SER A 198 16.30 -7.38 -13.69
CA SER A 198 15.40 -7.34 -14.85
C SER A 198 16.02 -8.01 -16.09
N GLU A 199 17.26 -7.69 -16.42
CA GLU A 199 17.99 -8.29 -17.56
C GLU A 199 18.12 -9.80 -17.39
N LEU A 200 18.49 -10.25 -16.18
CA LEU A 200 18.56 -11.67 -15.87
C LEU A 200 17.21 -12.34 -16.14
N LEU A 201 16.11 -11.81 -15.58
CA LEU A 201 14.78 -12.42 -15.72
C LEU A 201 14.27 -12.42 -17.18
N ASN A 202 14.59 -11.40 -17.97
CA ASN A 202 14.22 -11.34 -19.40
C ASN A 202 14.94 -12.40 -20.25
N ASN A 203 16.10 -12.86 -19.79
CA ASN A 203 16.85 -13.95 -20.41
C ASN A 203 16.32 -15.35 -20.05
N ASN A 204 15.20 -15.45 -19.32
CA ASN A 204 14.56 -16.70 -18.90
C ASN A 204 15.56 -17.70 -18.29
N PRO A 205 16.19 -17.35 -17.16
CA PRO A 205 17.24 -18.16 -16.57
C PRO A 205 16.66 -19.45 -16.01
N ILE A 206 17.31 -20.57 -16.28
CA ILE A 206 16.99 -21.89 -15.73
C ILE A 206 18.11 -22.25 -14.77
N LEU A 207 17.76 -22.54 -13.52
CA LEU A 207 18.70 -23.08 -12.55
C LEU A 207 19.08 -24.51 -12.96
N ILE A 208 20.38 -24.79 -13.05
CA ILE A 208 20.90 -26.14 -13.24
C ILE A 208 21.09 -26.72 -11.84
N GLU A 209 20.17 -27.59 -11.43
CA GLU A 209 20.33 -28.34 -10.17
C GLU A 209 21.46 -29.35 -10.34
N GLN A 210 22.39 -29.37 -9.37
CA GLN A 210 23.44 -30.38 -9.24
C GLN A 210 22.96 -31.52 -8.36
#